data_AF-A1ZWM0-F1
#
_entry.id   AF-A1ZWM0-F1
#
_cell.length_a   1.000
_cell.length_b   1.000
_cell.length_c   1.000
_cell.angle_alpha   90.00
_cell.angle_beta   90.00
_cell.angle_gamma   90.00
#
_symmetry.space_group_name_H-M   'P 1'
#
loop_
_entity.id
_entity.type
_entity.pdbx_description
1 polymer ?
#
loop_
_entity_poly.entity_id
_entity_poly.type
_entity_poly.pdbx_seq_one_letter_code
_entity_poly.pdbx_strand_id
1 'polypeptide(L)'
;MLADSTYFYRVRASNQGGESAYSNISSAKVECNLVVLVTNNSGSNTICSGKASLLVVNTNVTDATFQWKQNGINIPNANLPIFTASETGEYNCQVIAGDCRKSSTTPLVVIVQSSFQVFIRTIDTTTKEMQASVSGAQGYQWYRDYQSIDGATNARYTPTMDGTYFVVVSNNGCSSTSNLINVAPNTTTGIANAEFASTTGTKFLMIYSATFALLLHRQKVR
;
A
#
# COMPACT_ATOMS: atom_id res chain seq x y z
N MET A 1 -17.43 37.00 -24.43
CA MET A 1 -16.64 36.55 -25.60
C MET A 1 -16.33 35.08 -25.36
N LEU A 2 -16.55 34.23 -26.36
CA LEU A 2 -16.29 32.80 -26.23
C LEU A 2 -14.78 32.55 -26.11
N ALA A 3 -14.38 31.63 -25.24
CA ALA A 3 -12.99 31.21 -25.13
C ALA A 3 -12.51 30.55 -26.44
N ASP A 4 -11.23 30.70 -26.75
CA ASP A 4 -10.56 30.23 -27.98
C ASP A 4 -11.18 30.71 -29.29
N SER A 5 -11.92 31.83 -29.26
CA SER A 5 -12.54 32.43 -30.45
C SER A 5 -11.73 33.61 -30.98
N THR A 6 -11.63 33.69 -32.31
CA THR A 6 -11.04 34.84 -33.00
C THR A 6 -12.16 35.78 -33.45
N TYR A 7 -12.09 37.03 -33.01
CA TYR A 7 -13.00 38.10 -33.39
C TYR A 7 -12.33 39.00 -34.42
N PHE A 8 -13.06 39.31 -35.49
CA PHE A 8 -12.62 40.26 -36.51
C PHE A 8 -13.32 41.59 -36.31
N TYR A 9 -12.56 42.69 -36.35
CA TYR A 9 -13.09 44.04 -36.20
C TYR A 9 -12.51 44.99 -37.23
N ARG A 10 -13.29 46.01 -37.57
CA ARG A 10 -12.88 47.15 -38.38
C ARG A 10 -13.56 48.39 -37.82
N VAL A 11 -12.90 49.54 -37.92
CA VAL A 11 -13.40 50.81 -37.38
C VAL A 11 -13.71 51.78 -38.52
N ARG A 12 -14.60 52.74 -38.29
CA ARG A 12 -14.82 53.89 -39.18
C ARG A 12 -15.07 55.13 -38.34
N ALA A 13 -14.77 56.30 -38.88
CA ALA A 13 -15.06 57.57 -38.23
C ALA A 13 -16.46 58.06 -38.62
N SER A 14 -17.13 58.78 -37.72
CA SER A 14 -18.43 59.41 -37.94
C SER A 14 -18.42 60.85 -37.42
N ASN A 15 -18.99 61.78 -38.18
CA ASN A 15 -19.23 63.17 -37.78
C ASN A 15 -20.58 63.66 -38.36
N GLN A 16 -20.95 64.93 -38.11
CA GLN A 16 -22.21 65.49 -38.64
C GLN A 16 -22.31 65.47 -40.17
N GLY A 17 -21.18 65.38 -40.89
CA GLY A 17 -21.13 65.29 -42.35
C GLY A 17 -21.22 63.86 -42.90
N GLY A 18 -21.35 62.85 -42.03
CA GLY A 18 -21.46 61.44 -42.41
C GLY A 18 -20.33 60.58 -41.84
N GLU A 19 -20.18 59.38 -42.37
CA GLU A 19 -19.20 58.42 -41.86
C GLU A 19 -18.25 57.89 -42.94
N SER A 20 -16.98 57.70 -42.57
CA SER A 20 -15.90 57.32 -43.49
C SER A 20 -16.07 55.91 -44.04
N ALA A 21 -15.23 55.53 -45.01
CA ALA A 21 -14.98 54.13 -45.31
C ALA A 21 -14.45 53.40 -44.06
N TYR A 22 -14.64 52.08 -44.02
CA TYR A 22 -14.07 51.24 -42.97
C TYR A 22 -12.55 51.10 -43.09
N SER A 23 -11.88 50.89 -41.96
CA SER A 23 -10.49 50.45 -41.89
C SER A 23 -10.30 49.06 -42.51
N ASN A 24 -9.05 48.61 -42.59
CA ASN A 24 -8.73 47.20 -42.78
C ASN A 24 -9.31 46.35 -41.64
N ILE A 25 -9.51 45.07 -41.92
CA ILE A 25 -9.90 44.08 -40.91
C ILE A 25 -8.67 43.80 -40.02
N SER A 26 -8.89 43.85 -38.71
CA SER A 26 -7.97 43.36 -37.69
C SER A 26 -8.65 42.23 -36.92
N SER A 27 -7.88 41.45 -36.15
CA SER A 27 -8.42 40.37 -35.32
C SER A 27 -7.87 40.39 -33.90
N ALA A 28 -8.63 39.80 -32.98
CA ALA A 28 -8.23 39.53 -31.60
C ALA A 28 -8.67 38.11 -31.23
N LYS A 29 -7.79 37.34 -30.58
CA LYS A 29 -8.09 35.99 -30.10
C LYS A 29 -8.28 36.02 -28.58
N VAL A 30 -9.37 35.44 -28.11
CA VAL A 30 -9.56 35.15 -26.68
C VAL A 30 -8.96 33.78 -26.41
N GLU A 31 -7.98 33.68 -25.52
CA GLU A 31 -7.31 32.39 -25.22
C GLU A 31 -7.79 31.78 -23.91
N CYS A 32 -7.98 30.46 -23.91
CA CYS A 32 -8.29 29.68 -22.71
C CYS A 32 -6.98 29.34 -21.95
N ASN A 33 -6.54 30.27 -21.10
CA ASN A 33 -5.30 30.17 -20.31
C ASN A 33 -5.45 29.36 -19.00
N LEU A 34 -6.34 28.37 -19.01
CA LEU A 34 -6.56 27.49 -17.86
C LEU A 34 -5.38 26.53 -17.69
N VAL A 35 -4.91 26.38 -16.46
CA VAL A 35 -3.95 25.34 -16.08
C VAL A 35 -4.73 24.22 -15.41
N VAL A 36 -4.53 22.98 -15.83
CA VAL A 36 -5.20 21.81 -15.24
C VAL A 36 -4.17 20.71 -15.06
N LEU A 37 -3.79 20.46 -13.81
CA LEU A 37 -2.88 19.39 -13.43
C LEU A 37 -3.57 18.47 -12.42
N VAL A 38 -3.56 17.17 -12.69
CA VAL A 38 -4.02 16.17 -11.72
C VAL A 38 -2.81 15.58 -11.01
N THR A 39 -2.83 15.57 -9.69
CA THR A 39 -1.78 14.99 -8.84
C THR A 39 -2.36 13.93 -7.92
N ASN A 40 -1.56 12.91 -7.61
CA ASN A 40 -1.87 11.94 -6.56
C ASN A 40 -1.28 12.42 -5.23
N ASN A 41 -2.12 12.71 -4.24
CA ASN A 41 -1.66 13.15 -2.92
C ASN A 41 -1.47 11.98 -1.92
N SER A 42 -1.59 10.74 -2.40
CA SER A 42 -1.38 9.52 -1.61
C SER A 42 0.03 8.93 -1.79
N GLY A 43 0.88 9.55 -2.61
CA GLY A 43 2.29 9.18 -2.81
C GLY A 43 2.56 8.00 -3.75
N SER A 44 1.55 7.19 -4.08
CA SER A 44 1.68 6.06 -5.01
C SER A 44 0.48 5.96 -5.95
N ASN A 45 0.76 5.71 -7.24
CA ASN A 45 -0.24 5.39 -8.26
C ASN A 45 -0.67 3.92 -8.21
N THR A 46 0.03 3.08 -7.45
CA THR A 46 -0.34 1.69 -7.21
C THR A 46 -0.95 1.57 -5.82
N ILE A 47 -2.19 1.06 -5.76
CA ILE A 47 -2.93 0.83 -4.51
C ILE A 47 -3.35 -0.63 -4.40
N CYS A 48 -3.54 -1.10 -3.17
CA CYS A 48 -4.03 -2.45 -2.92
C CYS A 48 -5.54 -2.51 -2.97
N SER A 49 -6.09 -3.65 -3.37
CA SER A 49 -7.53 -3.92 -3.30
C SER A 49 -8.13 -3.51 -1.95
N GLY A 50 -9.25 -2.80 -2.00
CA GLY A 50 -9.93 -2.25 -0.82
C GLY A 50 -9.37 -0.90 -0.32
N LYS A 51 -8.29 -0.38 -0.91
CA LYS A 51 -7.78 0.98 -0.65
C LYS A 51 -8.19 1.95 -1.75
N ALA A 52 -7.91 3.23 -1.55
CA ALA A 52 -8.13 4.27 -2.55
C ALA A 52 -6.99 5.30 -2.54
N SER A 53 -6.79 5.98 -3.66
CA SER A 53 -5.92 7.14 -3.79
C SER A 53 -6.73 8.43 -3.85
N LEU A 54 -6.33 9.44 -3.09
CA LEU A 54 -6.84 10.80 -3.21
C LEU A 54 -6.15 11.52 -4.38
N LEU A 55 -6.93 11.84 -5.40
CA LEU A 55 -6.54 12.65 -6.54
C LEU A 55 -6.97 14.10 -6.31
N VAL A 56 -6.12 15.04 -6.70
CA VAL A 56 -6.34 16.48 -6.55
C VAL A 56 -6.13 17.16 -7.89
N VAL A 57 -7.03 18.07 -8.26
CA VAL A 57 -6.82 18.96 -9.41
C VAL A 57 -6.23 20.29 -8.93
N ASN A 58 -5.13 20.69 -9.56
CA ASN A 58 -4.50 21.98 -9.36
C ASN A 58 -4.77 22.85 -10.59
N THR A 59 -5.32 24.03 -10.36
CA THR A 59 -5.69 24.98 -11.40
C THR A 59 -5.39 26.42 -10.98
N ASN A 60 -5.28 27.34 -11.94
CA ASN A 60 -4.96 28.75 -11.72
C ASN A 60 -6.20 29.64 -11.51
N VAL A 61 -7.36 29.04 -11.25
CA VAL A 61 -8.64 29.72 -11.04
C VAL A 61 -9.33 29.18 -9.78
N THR A 62 -10.11 30.02 -9.10
CA THR A 62 -10.83 29.63 -7.88
C THR A 62 -12.30 29.29 -8.14
N ASP A 63 -12.92 29.97 -9.10
CA ASP A 63 -14.35 29.83 -9.43
C ASP A 63 -14.52 28.94 -10.66
N ALA A 64 -14.28 27.64 -10.48
CA ALA A 64 -14.42 26.64 -11.54
C ALA A 64 -15.33 25.49 -11.13
N THR A 65 -15.92 24.85 -12.13
CA THR A 65 -16.58 23.56 -11.96
C THR A 65 -15.69 22.44 -12.50
N PHE A 66 -15.85 21.26 -11.92
CA PHE A 66 -15.02 20.10 -12.20
C PHE A 66 -15.87 18.98 -12.76
N GLN A 67 -15.29 18.16 -13.63
CA GLN A 67 -15.86 16.89 -14.06
C GLN A 67 -14.73 15.88 -14.20
N TRP A 68 -14.65 14.96 -13.24
CA TRP A 68 -13.72 13.84 -13.35
C TRP A 68 -14.17 12.84 -14.39
N LYS A 69 -13.20 12.23 -15.05
CA LYS A 69 -13.39 11.14 -15.99
C LYS A 69 -12.45 9.99 -15.67
N GLN A 70 -12.94 8.78 -15.92
CA GLN A 70 -12.16 7.55 -15.88
C GLN A 70 -12.19 6.95 -17.29
N ASN A 71 -11.02 6.68 -17.86
CA ASN A 71 -10.88 6.13 -19.21
C ASN A 71 -11.69 6.93 -20.26
N GLY A 72 -11.71 8.26 -20.13
CA GLY A 72 -12.44 9.17 -21.00
C GLY A 72 -13.94 9.34 -20.73
N ILE A 73 -14.54 8.54 -19.85
CA ILE A 73 -15.97 8.57 -19.50
C ILE A 73 -16.19 9.42 -18.25
N ASN A 74 -17.22 10.27 -18.25
CA ASN A 74 -17.58 11.08 -17.09
C ASN A 74 -17.98 10.19 -15.91
N ILE A 75 -17.36 10.43 -14.75
CA ILE A 75 -17.77 9.82 -13.49
C ILE A 75 -18.97 10.62 -12.96
N PRO A 76 -20.14 10.00 -12.72
CA PRO A 76 -21.31 10.70 -12.19
C PRO A 76 -21.01 11.39 -10.87
N ASN A 77 -21.50 12.63 -10.73
CA ASN A 77 -21.40 13.43 -9.50
C ASN A 77 -19.97 13.75 -9.02
N ALA A 78 -18.93 13.44 -9.80
CA ALA A 78 -17.55 13.77 -9.46
C ALA A 78 -17.21 15.20 -9.90
N ASN A 79 -17.71 16.17 -9.14
CA ASN A 79 -17.68 17.61 -9.46
C ASN A 79 -16.88 18.47 -8.46
N LEU A 80 -16.10 17.83 -7.60
CA LEU A 80 -15.21 18.47 -6.64
C LEU A 80 -13.78 18.57 -7.20
N PRO A 81 -12.93 19.47 -6.64
CA PRO A 81 -11.51 19.53 -7.00
C PRO A 81 -10.69 18.31 -6.52
N ILE A 82 -11.34 17.36 -5.86
CA ILE A 82 -10.76 16.12 -5.38
C ILE A 82 -11.58 14.92 -5.85
N PHE A 83 -10.92 13.77 -5.99
CA PHE A 83 -11.58 12.51 -6.29
C PHE A 83 -10.87 11.33 -5.61
N THR A 84 -11.63 10.41 -5.04
CA THR A 84 -11.09 9.20 -4.39
C THR A 84 -11.16 8.04 -5.38
N ALA A 85 -10.03 7.70 -5.99
CA ALA A 85 -9.93 6.61 -6.96
C ALA A 85 -9.67 5.27 -6.27
N SER A 86 -10.62 4.34 -6.38
CA SER A 86 -10.54 2.98 -5.85
C SER A 86 -10.47 1.90 -6.92
N GLU A 87 -10.40 2.29 -8.18
CA GLU A 87 -10.40 1.39 -9.34
C GLU A 87 -9.18 1.66 -10.24
N THR A 88 -8.81 0.64 -11.02
CA THR A 88 -7.78 0.80 -12.04
C THR A 88 -8.33 1.66 -13.17
N GLY A 89 -7.57 2.66 -13.60
CA GLY A 89 -7.95 3.48 -14.74
C GLY A 89 -7.08 4.71 -14.93
N GLU A 90 -7.31 5.35 -16.07
CA GLU A 90 -6.76 6.67 -16.39
C GLU A 90 -7.72 7.75 -15.92
N TYR A 91 -7.27 8.59 -15.01
CA TYR A 91 -8.07 9.66 -14.42
C TYR A 91 -7.65 11.02 -14.98
N ASN A 92 -8.63 11.75 -15.48
CA ASN A 92 -8.46 13.13 -15.93
C ASN A 92 -9.60 13.99 -15.36
N CYS A 93 -9.34 15.28 -15.17
CA CYS A 93 -10.35 16.24 -14.75
C CYS A 93 -10.54 17.29 -15.84
N GLN A 94 -11.79 17.57 -16.21
CA GLN A 94 -12.14 18.76 -16.98
C GLN A 94 -12.49 19.88 -16.01
N VAL A 95 -11.83 21.02 -16.19
CA VAL A 95 -12.10 22.25 -15.45
C VAL A 95 -12.81 23.22 -16.38
N ILE A 96 -13.88 23.83 -15.87
CA ILE A 96 -14.72 24.78 -16.60
C ILE A 96 -14.78 26.07 -15.80
N ALA A 97 -14.27 27.16 -16.38
CA ALA A 97 -14.31 28.51 -15.81
C ALA A 97 -14.97 29.45 -16.84
N GLY A 98 -16.24 29.77 -16.63
CA GLY A 98 -17.07 30.44 -17.65
C GLY A 98 -17.17 29.59 -18.92
N ASP A 99 -16.81 30.17 -20.06
CA ASP A 99 -16.81 29.49 -21.37
C ASP A 99 -15.53 28.68 -21.65
N CYS A 100 -14.47 28.87 -20.86
CA CYS A 100 -13.19 28.18 -21.02
C CYS A 100 -13.27 26.79 -20.39
N ARG A 101 -13.02 25.76 -21.21
CA ARG A 101 -13.09 24.35 -20.84
C ARG A 101 -11.76 23.70 -21.18
N LYS A 102 -11.08 23.14 -20.20
CA LYS A 102 -9.81 22.44 -20.43
C LYS A 102 -9.73 21.17 -19.60
N SER A 103 -9.24 20.11 -20.21
CA SER A 103 -8.89 18.88 -19.49
C SER A 103 -7.43 18.91 -19.11
N SER A 104 -7.06 18.16 -18.06
CA SER A 104 -5.65 17.86 -17.78
C SER A 104 -4.97 17.25 -19.01
N THR A 105 -3.78 17.74 -19.37
CA THR A 105 -3.03 17.32 -20.57
C THR A 105 -2.46 15.91 -20.45
N THR A 106 -2.10 15.49 -19.24
CA THR A 106 -1.60 14.14 -18.94
C THR A 106 -2.56 13.45 -17.98
N PRO A 107 -3.16 12.30 -18.34
CA PRO A 107 -3.97 11.54 -17.41
C PRO A 107 -3.10 10.96 -16.30
N LEU A 108 -3.67 10.83 -15.11
CA LEU A 108 -3.04 10.14 -13.99
C LEU A 108 -3.53 8.68 -13.98
N VAL A 109 -2.61 7.73 -14.10
CA VAL A 109 -2.95 6.30 -14.08
C VAL A 109 -2.96 5.80 -12.63
N VAL A 110 -4.07 5.20 -12.21
CA VAL A 110 -4.16 4.46 -10.94
C VAL A 110 -4.25 2.97 -11.26
N ILE A 111 -3.48 2.16 -10.54
CA ILE A 111 -3.42 0.70 -10.68
C ILE A 111 -3.80 0.07 -9.34
N VAL A 112 -4.92 -0.65 -9.31
CA VAL A 112 -5.32 -1.48 -8.18
C VAL A 112 -4.71 -2.87 -8.33
N GLN A 113 -3.85 -3.24 -7.39
CA GLN A 113 -3.30 -4.58 -7.28
C GLN A 113 -4.27 -5.49 -6.55
N SER A 114 -4.46 -6.70 -7.09
CA SER A 114 -5.24 -7.73 -6.43
C SER A 114 -4.67 -8.02 -5.05
N SER A 115 -5.54 -8.27 -4.08
CA SER A 115 -5.11 -8.87 -2.83
C SER A 115 -4.58 -10.28 -3.08
N PHE A 116 -3.63 -10.70 -2.27
CA PHE A 116 -3.10 -12.05 -2.25
C PHE A 116 -3.02 -12.55 -0.81
N GLN A 117 -3.25 -13.84 -0.64
CA GLN A 117 -3.15 -14.47 0.67
C GLN A 117 -1.77 -15.12 0.80
N VAL A 118 -1.17 -14.94 1.98
CA VAL A 118 0.10 -15.56 2.34
C VAL A 118 -0.16 -16.55 3.46
N PHE A 119 0.50 -17.69 3.40
CA PHE A 119 0.62 -18.60 4.53
C PHE A 119 2.05 -19.14 4.59
N ILE A 120 2.46 -19.59 5.76
CA ILE A 120 3.71 -20.30 5.98
C ILE A 120 3.41 -21.73 6.40
N ARG A 121 4.29 -22.64 6.01
CA ARG A 121 4.29 -24.04 6.44
C ARG A 121 5.70 -24.46 6.84
N THR A 122 5.80 -25.38 7.78
CA THR A 122 7.06 -26.06 8.08
C THR A 122 7.34 -27.09 6.99
N ILE A 123 8.50 -27.00 6.35
CA ILE A 123 8.93 -27.89 5.26
C ILE A 123 9.99 -28.90 5.69
N ASP A 124 10.67 -28.65 6.82
CA ASP A 124 11.56 -29.60 7.48
C ASP A 124 11.26 -29.59 8.98
N THR A 125 10.81 -30.73 9.52
CA THR A 125 10.44 -30.87 10.93
C THR A 125 11.65 -31.04 11.87
N THR A 126 12.82 -31.36 11.33
CA THR A 126 14.08 -31.52 12.07
C THR A 126 14.69 -30.15 12.35
N THR A 127 14.87 -29.35 11.30
CA THR A 127 15.41 -27.98 11.39
C THR A 127 14.34 -26.93 11.71
N LYS A 128 13.06 -27.31 11.62
CA LYS A 128 11.90 -26.39 11.69
C LYS A 128 11.89 -25.35 10.57
N GLU A 129 12.57 -25.60 9.44
CA GLU A 129 12.56 -24.68 8.30
C GLU A 129 11.11 -24.41 7.85
N MET A 130 10.78 -23.13 7.70
CA MET A 130 9.49 -22.63 7.24
C MET A 130 9.62 -22.03 5.85
N GLN A 131 8.56 -22.16 5.06
CA GLN A 131 8.48 -21.60 3.72
C GLN A 131 7.18 -20.81 3.54
N ALA A 132 7.29 -19.60 3.00
CA ALA A 132 6.16 -18.80 2.55
C ALA A 132 5.52 -19.39 1.29
N SER A 133 4.19 -19.33 1.20
CA SER A 133 3.41 -19.85 0.06
C SER A 133 3.68 -19.13 -1.26
N VAL A 134 4.07 -17.85 -1.19
CA VAL A 134 4.39 -17.03 -2.34
C VAL A 134 5.90 -17.11 -2.60
N SER A 135 6.31 -17.63 -3.76
CA SER A 135 7.72 -17.63 -4.20
C SER A 135 8.00 -16.49 -5.16
N GLY A 136 9.21 -15.91 -5.08
CA GLY A 136 9.66 -14.84 -5.99
C GLY A 136 9.00 -13.48 -5.76
N ALA A 137 8.44 -13.23 -4.57
CA ALA A 137 7.92 -11.91 -4.23
C ALA A 137 9.04 -10.86 -4.17
N GLN A 138 8.66 -9.58 -4.32
CA GLN A 138 9.59 -8.46 -4.27
C GLN A 138 10.24 -8.28 -2.88
N GLY A 139 9.59 -8.75 -1.81
CA GLY A 139 10.17 -8.72 -0.47
C GLY A 139 9.53 -9.71 0.49
N TYR A 140 10.34 -10.17 1.43
CA TYR A 140 9.93 -10.95 2.60
C TYR A 140 10.51 -10.27 3.83
N GLN A 141 9.80 -10.32 4.95
CA GLN A 141 10.33 -9.97 6.25
C GLN A 141 9.73 -10.91 7.28
N TRP A 142 10.58 -11.72 7.91
CA TRP A 142 10.15 -12.60 8.99
C TRP A 142 10.12 -11.87 10.33
N TYR A 143 9.18 -12.29 11.17
CA TYR A 143 8.96 -11.77 12.51
C TYR A 143 8.96 -12.91 13.51
N ARG A 144 9.48 -12.64 14.71
CA ARG A 144 9.35 -13.49 15.89
C ARG A 144 8.75 -12.65 17.02
N ASP A 145 7.68 -13.13 17.63
CA ASP A 145 7.00 -12.46 18.75
C ASP A 145 6.71 -10.98 18.43
N TYR A 146 6.25 -10.74 17.20
CA TYR A 146 5.91 -9.43 16.64
C TYR A 146 7.08 -8.44 16.48
N GLN A 147 8.32 -8.90 16.62
CA GLN A 147 9.54 -8.14 16.31
C GLN A 147 10.16 -8.62 15.00
N SER A 148 10.64 -7.70 14.17
CA SER A 148 11.32 -8.04 12.92
C SER A 148 12.62 -8.76 13.19
N ILE A 149 12.91 -9.78 12.40
CA ILE A 149 14.18 -10.50 12.45
C ILE A 149 15.10 -9.90 11.39
N ASP A 150 16.18 -9.25 11.84
CA ASP A 150 17.10 -8.56 10.94
C ASP A 150 17.70 -9.51 9.89
N GLY A 151 17.69 -9.08 8.63
CA GLY A 151 18.22 -9.83 7.49
C GLY A 151 17.38 -11.04 7.06
N ALA A 152 16.27 -11.35 7.73
CA ALA A 152 15.39 -12.45 7.34
C ALA A 152 14.48 -12.05 6.16
N THR A 153 15.07 -11.94 4.97
CA THR A 153 14.40 -11.41 3.76
C THR A 153 14.19 -12.44 2.66
N ASN A 154 14.37 -13.73 2.96
CA ASN A 154 14.18 -14.82 2.01
C ASN A 154 12.79 -15.46 2.15
N ALA A 155 12.34 -16.15 1.10
CA ALA A 155 11.07 -16.90 1.11
C ALA A 155 11.06 -18.09 2.09
N ARG A 156 12.24 -18.50 2.56
CA ARG A 156 12.44 -19.55 3.57
C ARG A 156 13.16 -18.97 4.77
N TYR A 157 12.89 -19.55 5.94
CA TYR A 157 13.54 -19.17 7.18
C TYR A 157 13.64 -20.37 8.12
N THR A 158 14.81 -20.56 8.71
CA THR A 158 15.08 -21.60 9.71
C THR A 158 15.20 -20.93 11.09
N PRO A 159 14.23 -21.14 11.99
CA PRO A 159 14.26 -20.61 13.36
C PRO A 159 15.49 -21.08 14.13
N THR A 160 16.10 -20.16 14.88
CA THR A 160 17.21 -20.46 15.80
C THR A 160 16.79 -20.39 17.28
N MET A 161 15.60 -19.88 17.56
CA MET A 161 15.03 -19.77 18.90
C MET A 161 13.56 -20.21 18.85
N ASP A 162 13.01 -20.52 20.02
CA ASP A 162 11.58 -20.68 20.21
C ASP A 162 10.85 -19.35 20.06
N GLY A 163 9.54 -19.42 19.78
CA GLY A 163 8.68 -18.25 19.63
C GLY A 163 7.59 -18.43 18.59
N THR A 164 6.78 -17.40 18.41
CA THR A 164 5.74 -17.33 17.39
C THR A 164 6.24 -16.61 16.15
N TYR A 165 6.24 -17.30 15.02
CA TYR A 165 6.78 -16.83 13.75
C TYR A 165 5.68 -16.54 12.73
N PHE A 166 5.87 -15.47 11.97
CA PHE A 166 5.10 -15.15 10.77
C PHE A 166 5.97 -14.36 9.78
N VAL A 167 5.50 -14.22 8.55
CA VAL A 167 6.18 -13.43 7.51
C VAL A 167 5.21 -12.42 6.91
N VAL A 168 5.70 -11.21 6.66
CA VAL A 168 5.04 -10.22 5.81
C VAL A 168 5.70 -10.31 4.44
N VAL A 169 4.89 -10.59 3.42
CA VAL A 169 5.34 -10.65 2.02
C VAL A 169 4.86 -9.40 1.30
N SER A 170 5.78 -8.73 0.61
CA SER A 170 5.50 -7.56 -0.21
C SER A 170 5.60 -7.91 -1.69
N ASN A 171 4.57 -7.59 -2.47
CA ASN A 171 4.53 -7.79 -3.90
C ASN A 171 3.68 -6.71 -4.59
N ASN A 172 4.22 -6.14 -5.66
CA ASN A 172 3.63 -5.04 -6.44
C ASN A 172 3.17 -3.84 -5.57
N GLY A 173 3.96 -3.45 -4.57
CA GLY A 173 3.60 -2.36 -3.66
C GLY A 173 2.51 -2.68 -2.62
N CYS A 174 2.07 -3.94 -2.56
CA CYS A 174 1.12 -4.44 -1.57
C CYS A 174 1.75 -5.47 -0.64
N SER A 175 1.29 -5.51 0.61
CA SER A 175 1.79 -6.44 1.62
C SER A 175 0.68 -7.33 2.16
N SER A 176 1.02 -8.58 2.47
CA SER A 176 0.12 -9.55 3.11
C SER A 176 0.87 -10.35 4.17
N THR A 177 0.19 -10.63 5.27
CA THR A 177 0.75 -11.29 6.46
C THR A 177 0.32 -12.75 6.50
N SER A 178 1.25 -13.64 6.80
CA SER A 178 0.96 -15.08 6.94
C SER A 178 0.17 -15.42 8.19
N ASN A 179 -0.26 -16.69 8.29
CA ASN A 179 -0.58 -17.32 9.57
C ASN A 179 0.64 -17.35 10.51
N LEU A 180 0.36 -17.65 11.78
CA LEU A 180 1.36 -17.85 12.83
C LEU A 180 1.77 -19.33 12.92
N ILE A 181 3.05 -19.59 13.19
CA ILE A 181 3.58 -20.92 13.58
C ILE A 181 4.35 -20.78 14.88
N ASN A 182 4.06 -21.65 15.87
CA ASN A 182 4.80 -21.68 17.12
C ASN A 182 5.93 -22.71 17.04
N VAL A 183 7.15 -22.24 17.30
CA VAL A 183 8.34 -23.09 17.43
C VAL A 183 8.57 -23.31 18.91
N ALA A 184 8.42 -24.55 19.37
CA ALA A 184 8.70 -24.96 20.73
C ALA A 184 10.12 -25.53 20.84
N PRO A 185 10.75 -25.50 22.03
CA PRO A 185 12.01 -26.21 22.26
C PRO A 185 11.84 -27.68 21.91
N ASN A 186 12.89 -28.28 21.32
CA ASN A 186 12.96 -29.72 21.15
C ASN A 186 13.04 -30.35 22.55
N THR A 187 11.89 -30.68 23.13
CA THR A 187 11.85 -31.48 24.35
C THR A 187 12.32 -32.87 23.97
N THR A 188 13.55 -33.23 24.32
CA THR A 188 14.01 -34.61 24.27
C THR A 188 13.20 -35.41 25.29
N THR A 189 12.01 -35.87 24.92
CA THR A 189 11.28 -36.93 25.62
C THR A 189 12.02 -38.23 25.36
N GLY A 190 13.16 -38.35 26.02
CA GLY A 190 14.13 -39.41 25.81
C GLY A 190 15.04 -39.54 27.02
N ILE A 191 14.46 -39.54 28.22
CA ILE A 191 15.05 -40.41 29.24
C ILE A 191 14.66 -41.82 28.77
N ALA A 192 15.42 -42.38 27.85
CA ALA A 192 15.43 -43.82 27.70
C ALA A 192 15.76 -44.33 29.11
N ASN A 193 14.88 -45.16 29.68
CA ASN A 193 15.16 -45.86 30.91
C ASN A 193 16.49 -46.59 30.67
N ALA A 194 17.59 -46.05 31.19
CA ALA A 194 18.83 -46.80 31.26
C ALA A 194 18.54 -47.90 32.27
N GLU A 195 18.12 -49.07 31.78
CA GLU A 195 18.17 -50.29 32.56
C GLU A 195 19.64 -50.52 32.92
N PHE A 196 20.03 -50.03 34.10
CA PHE A 196 21.24 -50.50 34.74
C PHE A 196 21.00 -51.96 35.11
N ALA A 197 21.52 -52.87 34.30
CA ALA A 197 21.72 -54.25 34.69
C ALA A 197 22.71 -54.29 35.86
N SER A 198 22.19 -54.27 37.09
CA SER A 198 22.97 -54.47 38.32
C SER A 198 23.26 -55.96 38.47
N THR A 199 24.49 -56.41 38.21
CA THR A 199 24.96 -57.76 38.55
C THR A 199 25.47 -57.91 39.98
N THR A 200 25.27 -56.93 40.86
CA THR A 200 25.59 -57.09 42.29
C THR A 200 24.71 -56.17 43.10
N GLY A 201 23.90 -56.75 44.00
CA GLY A 201 22.86 -56.05 44.73
C GLY A 201 23.38 -54.89 45.57
N THR A 202 23.19 -53.67 45.10
CA THR A 202 23.04 -52.48 45.94
C THR A 202 22.22 -51.46 45.16
N LYS A 203 20.94 -51.27 45.52
CA LYS A 203 20.08 -50.24 44.90
C LYS A 203 20.58 -48.86 45.30
N PHE A 204 21.25 -48.15 44.40
CA PHE A 204 21.50 -46.72 44.53
C PHE A 204 20.37 -45.97 43.81
N LEU A 205 19.50 -45.31 44.58
CA LEU A 205 18.45 -44.45 44.03
C LEU A 205 19.06 -43.06 43.78
N MET A 206 19.55 -42.81 42.57
CA MET A 206 19.90 -41.47 42.12
C MET A 206 18.63 -40.76 41.64
N ILE A 207 18.02 -39.95 42.51
CA ILE A 207 16.99 -38.99 42.13
C ILE A 207 17.71 -37.76 41.60
N TYR A 208 17.86 -37.62 40.29
CA TYR A 208 18.06 -36.30 39.70
C TYR A 208 16.69 -35.64 39.54
N SER A 209 16.25 -34.92 40.58
CA SER A 209 15.13 -33.99 40.47
C SER A 209 15.66 -32.62 40.07
N ALA A 210 15.13 -32.09 38.97
CA ALA A 210 15.35 -30.73 38.51
C ALA A 210 15.20 -29.72 39.66
N THR A 211 16.07 -28.74 39.67
CA THR A 211 16.07 -27.59 40.58
C THR A 211 14.73 -26.86 40.58
N PHE A 212 13.91 -27.10 41.61
CA PHE A 212 12.93 -26.13 42.11
C PHE A 212 13.14 -25.97 43.62
N ALA A 213 13.64 -24.80 44.01
CA ALA A 213 13.81 -24.42 45.40
C ALA A 213 12.44 -24.10 46.02
N LEU A 214 12.06 -24.82 47.09
CA LEU A 214 11.06 -24.33 48.03
C LEU A 214 11.57 -24.58 49.46
N LEU A 215 11.66 -23.50 50.24
CA LEU A 215 12.08 -23.46 51.64
C LEU A 215 11.26 -24.44 52.50
N LEU A 216 11.92 -25.33 53.23
CA LEU A 216 11.33 -26.01 54.39
C LEU A 216 11.85 -25.36 55.67
N HIS A 217 10.95 -24.62 56.35
CA HIS A 217 11.12 -24.23 57.75
C HIS A 217 11.09 -25.48 58.63
N ARG A 218 12.15 -25.70 59.41
CA ARG A 218 12.20 -26.71 60.47
C ARG A 218 11.24 -26.31 61.59
N GLN A 219 10.35 -27.21 62.00
CA GLN A 219 9.76 -27.23 63.33
C GLN A 219 9.99 -28.60 63.96
N LYS A 220 10.34 -28.56 65.25
CA LYS A 220 11.07 -29.57 66.01
C LYS A 220 10.11 -30.29 66.95
N VAL A 221 10.11 -31.63 66.89
CA VAL A 221 9.95 -32.61 67.98
C VAL A 221 8.93 -32.32 69.11
N ARG A 222 7.92 -33.18 69.24
CA ARG A 222 7.79 -34.12 70.37
C ARG A 222 6.99 -35.35 69.97
#